data_AF-A0A143YI46-F1
#
_entry.id   AF-A0A143YI46-F1
#
_cell.length_a   1.000
_cell.length_b   1.000
_cell.length_c   1.000
_cell.angle_alpha   90.00
_cell.angle_beta   90.00
_cell.angle_gamma   90.00
#
_symmetry.space_group_name_H-M   'P 1'
#
loop_
_entity.id
_entity.type
_entity.pdbx_description
1 polymer ?
#
loop_
_entity_poly.entity_id
_entity_poly.type
_entity_poly.pdbx_seq_one_letter_code
_entity_poly.pdbx_strand_id
1 'polypeptide(L)'
;MNKSMIDKLHEELEEQHLPCEWRLEWHKPFHTVEIVLLLEVSYPPDNSISDIFGHSNHEDRFIFEDSVLFYDRASSKIKTEEYLTGIPFDRKKGIQGGLAEAVVKNIRLTVGEANTKLRDFLKDESESSFELHWNELNFMQTIETLKELGRFDETYYRYP
;
A
#
# COMPACT_ATOMS: atom_id res chain seq x y z
N MET A 1 17.78 13.39 -16.96
CA MET A 1 17.88 13.04 -15.52
C MET A 1 17.67 11.54 -15.40
N ASN A 2 18.45 10.84 -14.59
CA ASN A 2 18.17 9.43 -14.30
C ASN A 2 16.93 9.38 -13.40
N LYS A 3 15.98 8.49 -13.71
CA LYS A 3 14.76 8.28 -12.90
C LYS A 3 15.14 7.83 -11.48
N SER A 4 14.48 8.39 -10.49
CA SER A 4 14.59 8.00 -9.08
C SER A 4 13.64 6.86 -8.72
N MET A 5 13.76 6.31 -7.50
CA MET A 5 12.78 5.32 -7.02
C MET A 5 11.38 5.89 -6.88
N ILE A 6 11.25 7.20 -6.58
CA ILE A 6 9.96 7.85 -6.47
C ILE A 6 9.30 7.92 -7.84
N ASP A 7 10.06 8.30 -8.87
CA ASP A 7 9.57 8.31 -10.26
C ASP A 7 9.14 6.90 -10.69
N LYS A 8 9.93 5.88 -10.36
CA LYS A 8 9.61 4.48 -10.69
C LYS A 8 8.35 3.98 -9.96
N LEU A 9 8.19 4.28 -8.67
CA LEU A 9 6.98 3.92 -7.92
C LEU A 9 5.74 4.61 -8.51
N HIS A 10 5.85 5.89 -8.86
CA HIS A 10 4.77 6.64 -9.49
C HIS A 10 4.34 6.03 -10.83
N GLU A 11 5.31 5.68 -11.69
CA GLU A 11 5.05 5.00 -12.97
C GLU A 11 4.31 3.68 -12.77
N GLU A 12 4.75 2.84 -11.83
CA GLU A 12 4.07 1.58 -11.52
C GLU A 12 2.64 1.80 -11.01
N LEU A 13 2.42 2.81 -10.17
CA LEU A 13 1.10 3.16 -9.64
C LEU A 13 0.13 3.59 -10.74
N GLU A 14 0.61 4.38 -11.71
CA GLU A 14 -0.17 4.77 -12.90
C GLU A 14 -0.47 3.55 -13.79
N GLU A 15 0.50 2.66 -14.00
CA GLU A 15 0.35 1.50 -14.87
C GLU A 15 -0.58 0.41 -14.31
N GLN A 16 -0.58 0.19 -12.99
CA GLN A 16 -1.36 -0.88 -12.37
C GLN A 16 -2.85 -0.58 -12.23
N HIS A 17 -3.28 0.67 -12.39
CA HIS A 17 -4.69 1.10 -12.29
C HIS A 17 -5.36 0.55 -11.01
N LEU A 18 -4.86 0.99 -9.85
CA LEU A 18 -5.39 0.55 -8.56
C LEU A 18 -6.90 0.83 -8.44
N PRO A 19 -7.70 -0.07 -7.86
CA PRO A 19 -9.13 0.14 -7.66
C PRO A 19 -9.42 1.02 -6.42
N CYS A 20 -8.63 2.08 -6.24
CA CYS A 20 -8.79 3.10 -5.19
C CYS A 20 -8.06 4.38 -5.62
N GLU A 21 -8.35 5.49 -4.95
CA GLU A 21 -7.47 6.65 -5.01
C GLU A 21 -6.18 6.38 -4.22
N TRP A 22 -5.09 7.04 -4.59
CA TRP A 22 -3.80 6.88 -3.92
C TRP A 22 -2.99 8.18 -3.92
N ARG A 23 -2.08 8.31 -2.95
CA ARG A 23 -1.05 9.36 -2.90
C ARG A 23 0.32 8.73 -2.73
N LEU A 24 1.34 9.36 -3.34
CA LEU A 24 2.74 9.01 -3.11
C LEU A 24 3.40 10.13 -2.30
N GLU A 25 3.70 9.87 -1.05
CA GLU A 25 4.21 10.86 -0.10
C GLU A 25 5.70 10.64 0.17
N TRP A 26 6.49 11.71 0.10
CA TRP A 26 7.93 11.65 0.31
C TRP A 26 8.34 12.44 1.55
N HIS A 27 8.60 11.74 2.65
CA HIS A 27 9.03 12.34 3.90
C HIS A 27 10.57 12.40 3.96
N LYS A 28 11.13 13.40 3.27
CA LYS A 28 12.58 13.69 3.23
C LYS A 28 13.30 13.60 4.58
N PRO A 29 12.79 14.17 5.69
CA PRO A 29 13.51 14.16 6.97
C PRO A 29 13.68 12.77 7.58
N PHE A 30 12.77 11.85 7.25
CA PHE A 30 12.73 10.49 7.80
C PHE A 30 13.29 9.45 6.84
N HIS A 31 13.64 9.86 5.62
CA HIS A 31 14.08 8.98 4.55
C HIS A 31 13.06 7.90 4.19
N THR A 32 11.78 8.26 4.22
CA THR A 32 10.68 7.35 3.88
C THR A 32 9.91 7.83 2.65
N VAL A 33 9.26 6.88 2.00
CA VAL A 33 8.29 7.12 0.93
C VAL A 33 7.07 6.27 1.25
N GLU A 34 5.88 6.84 1.17
CA GLU A 34 4.63 6.16 1.51
C GLU A 34 3.69 6.13 0.31
N ILE A 35 3.10 4.96 0.07
CA ILE A 35 1.96 4.83 -0.84
C ILE A 35 0.72 4.79 0.04
N VAL A 36 0.00 5.90 0.08
CA VAL A 36 -1.25 6.05 0.84
C VAL A 36 -2.41 5.60 -0.03
N LEU A 37 -3.27 4.73 0.49
CA LEU A 37 -4.41 4.12 -0.18
C LEU A 37 -5.70 4.70 0.41
N LEU A 38 -6.63 5.12 -0.44
CA LEU A 38 -7.85 5.82 -0.04
C LEU A 38 -9.06 5.05 -0.56
N LEU A 39 -9.73 4.33 0.33
CA LEU A 39 -10.93 3.55 0.00
C LEU A 39 -12.17 4.35 0.39
N GLU A 40 -13.02 4.65 -0.59
CA GLU A 40 -14.31 5.30 -0.36
C GLU A 40 -15.28 4.32 0.28
N VAL A 41 -15.74 4.66 1.48
CA VAL A 41 -16.77 3.92 2.20
C VAL A 41 -18.09 4.67 2.01
N SER A 42 -19.07 4.03 1.37
CA SER A 42 -20.40 4.60 1.13
C SER A 42 -21.47 3.65 1.68
N TYR A 43 -22.44 4.20 2.43
CA TYR A 43 -23.51 3.50 3.17
C TYR A 43 -23.07 2.69 4.40
N PRO A 44 -23.45 3.15 5.60
CA PRO A 44 -23.95 2.23 6.62
C PRO A 44 -25.34 2.67 7.11
N PRO A 45 -26.44 1.94 6.80
CA PRO A 45 -27.69 2.12 7.53
C PRO A 45 -27.48 1.72 9.00
N ASP A 46 -28.05 2.50 9.92
CA ASP A 46 -28.06 2.34 11.39
C ASP A 46 -26.77 2.69 12.18
N ASN A 47 -25.81 3.38 11.54
CA ASN A 47 -24.83 4.31 12.13
C ASN A 47 -24.18 3.92 13.48
N SER A 48 -23.04 3.22 13.42
CA SER A 48 -21.91 3.42 14.36
C SER A 48 -20.64 2.65 13.94
N ILE A 49 -20.05 2.97 12.78
CA ILE A 49 -18.67 2.54 12.51
C ILE A 49 -17.75 3.42 13.34
N SER A 50 -16.90 2.83 14.17
CA SER A 50 -15.89 3.57 14.94
C SER A 50 -14.49 3.23 14.44
N ASP A 51 -13.62 4.23 14.46
CA ASP A 51 -12.19 4.00 14.23
C ASP A 51 -11.54 3.23 15.40
N ILE A 52 -10.26 2.90 15.27
CA ILE A 52 -9.48 2.21 16.30
C ILE A 52 -9.33 3.02 17.61
N PHE A 53 -9.65 4.32 17.59
CA PHE A 53 -9.63 5.22 18.73
C PHE A 53 -11.03 5.41 19.35
N GLY A 54 -12.05 4.74 18.80
CA GLY A 54 -13.43 4.83 19.26
C GLY A 54 -14.18 6.06 18.77
N HIS A 55 -13.66 6.81 17.80
CA HIS A 55 -14.40 7.89 17.18
C HIS A 55 -15.42 7.33 16.20
N SER A 56 -16.70 7.56 16.50
CA SER A 56 -17.79 7.16 15.63
C SER A 56 -17.88 8.08 14.42
N ASN A 57 -17.97 7.48 13.25
CA ASN A 57 -18.32 8.17 12.03
C ASN A 57 -19.85 8.19 11.87
N HIS A 58 -20.39 9.35 11.54
CA HIS A 58 -21.82 9.58 11.33
C HIS A 58 -22.15 10.08 9.92
N GLU A 59 -21.14 10.19 9.06
CA GLU A 59 -21.29 10.62 7.68
C GLU A 59 -21.71 9.43 6.79
N ASP A 60 -22.59 9.69 5.83
CA ASP A 60 -23.05 8.68 4.85
C ASP A 60 -21.91 8.19 3.94
N ARG A 61 -20.81 8.94 3.92
CA ARG A 61 -19.59 8.63 3.18
C ARG A 61 -18.36 9.12 3.94
N PHE A 62 -17.33 8.28 4.01
CA PHE A 62 -16.02 8.65 4.53
C PHE A 62 -14.89 7.90 3.81
N ILE A 63 -13.64 8.23 4.14
CA ILE A 63 -12.46 7.57 3.58
C ILE A 63 -11.81 6.68 4.63
N PHE A 64 -11.61 5.41 4.29
CA PHE A 64 -10.68 4.54 4.99
C PHE A 64 -9.29 4.73 4.40
N GLU A 65 -8.30 4.99 5.24
CA GLU A 65 -6.91 5.24 4.85
C GLU A 65 -5.98 4.20 5.49
N ASP A 66 -5.06 3.67 4.69
CA ASP A 66 -3.94 2.81 5.12
C ASP A 66 -2.78 2.99 4.13
N SER A 67 -1.56 2.59 4.47
CA SER A 67 -0.39 2.89 3.66
C SER A 67 0.69 1.81 3.66
N VAL A 68 1.43 1.77 2.55
CA VAL A 68 2.64 0.95 2.39
C VAL A 68 3.87 1.84 2.53
N LEU A 69 4.73 1.51 3.51
CA LEU A 69 5.91 2.30 3.83
C LEU A 69 7.16 1.74 3.16
N PHE A 70 7.89 2.59 2.44
CA PHE A 70 9.28 2.34 2.07
C PHE A 70 10.20 3.06 3.05
N TYR A 71 11.14 2.34 3.67
CA TYR A 71 12.03 2.89 4.68
C TYR A 71 13.49 2.45 4.52
N ASP A 72 14.43 3.31 4.94
CA ASP A 72 15.85 2.95 5.00
C ASP A 72 16.04 1.81 6.01
N ARG A 73 16.53 0.65 5.53
CA ARG A 73 16.78 -0.54 6.37
C ARG A 73 17.73 -0.26 7.53
N ALA A 74 18.58 0.77 7.43
CA ALA A 74 19.48 1.17 8.51
C ALA A 74 18.82 2.02 9.61
N SER A 75 17.56 2.45 9.43
CA SER A 75 16.85 3.27 10.40
C SER A 75 16.31 2.43 11.56
N SER A 76 16.68 2.78 12.80
CA SER A 76 16.21 2.12 14.01
C SER A 76 14.93 2.73 14.60
N LYS A 77 14.36 3.75 13.95
CA LYS A 77 13.24 4.56 14.47
C LYS A 77 11.90 4.29 13.78
N ILE A 78 11.87 3.39 12.81
CA ILE A 78 10.67 3.10 12.02
C ILE A 78 9.83 2.06 12.75
N LYS A 79 8.56 2.37 12.95
CA LYS A 79 7.54 1.46 13.46
C LYS A 79 6.70 0.96 12.30
N THR A 80 6.99 -0.24 11.82
CA THR A 80 6.28 -0.78 10.64
C THR A 80 4.88 -1.29 10.98
N GLU A 81 4.57 -1.48 12.26
CA GLU A 81 3.27 -1.92 12.76
C GLU A 81 2.14 -0.90 12.60
N GLU A 82 2.47 0.36 12.31
CA GLU A 82 1.50 1.44 12.05
C GLU A 82 1.08 1.51 10.56
N TYR A 83 1.54 0.55 9.73
CA TYR A 83 1.35 0.52 8.28
C TYR A 83 0.84 -0.86 7.83
N LEU A 84 0.16 -0.93 6.69
CA LEU A 84 -0.19 -2.19 6.03
C LEU A 84 1.02 -3.12 5.86
N THR A 85 2.15 -2.56 5.42
CA THR A 85 3.44 -3.26 5.36
C THR A 85 4.59 -2.28 5.26
N GLY A 86 5.79 -2.74 5.65
CA GLY A 86 7.04 -2.01 5.52
C GLY A 86 7.99 -2.68 4.53
N ILE A 87 8.37 -1.96 3.47
CA ILE A 87 9.33 -2.38 2.46
C ILE A 87 10.70 -1.72 2.72
N PRO A 88 11.69 -2.46 3.24
CA PRO A 88 13.02 -1.91 3.48
C PRO A 88 13.77 -1.66 2.17
N PHE A 89 14.50 -0.55 2.07
CA PHE A 89 15.44 -0.27 0.99
C PHE A 89 16.83 0.16 1.50
N ASP A 90 17.85 0.07 0.65
CA ASP A 90 19.18 0.60 0.91
C ASP A 90 19.23 2.04 0.40
N ARG A 91 19.38 3.05 1.27
CA ARG A 91 19.35 4.46 0.84
C ARG A 91 20.37 4.83 -0.22
N LYS A 92 21.52 4.16 -0.30
CA LYS A 92 22.55 4.45 -1.30
C LYS A 92 22.21 3.84 -2.67
N LYS A 93 21.52 2.69 -2.67
CA LYS A 93 21.17 1.95 -3.90
C LYS A 93 19.76 2.28 -4.40
N GLY A 94 18.83 2.55 -3.49
CA GLY A 94 17.39 2.62 -3.70
C GLY A 94 16.76 1.23 -3.84
N ILE A 95 15.83 1.08 -4.79
CA ILE A 95 15.09 -0.17 -5.03
C ILE A 95 15.28 -0.64 -6.47
N GLN A 96 15.10 -1.94 -6.69
CA GLN A 96 15.02 -2.51 -8.04
C GLN A 96 13.65 -2.20 -8.66
N GLY A 97 13.60 -1.95 -9.97
CA GLY A 97 12.34 -1.70 -10.66
C GLY A 97 11.34 -2.85 -10.52
N GLY A 98 11.81 -4.10 -10.55
CA GLY A 98 10.96 -5.28 -10.35
C GLY A 98 10.39 -5.39 -8.94
N LEU A 99 11.06 -4.81 -7.93
CA LEU A 99 10.52 -4.72 -6.58
C LEU A 99 9.39 -3.69 -6.53
N ALA A 100 9.55 -2.54 -7.19
CA ALA A 100 8.48 -1.54 -7.31
C ALA A 100 7.23 -2.15 -7.98
N GLU A 101 7.42 -2.83 -9.13
CA GLU A 101 6.33 -3.51 -9.85
C GLU A 101 5.63 -4.55 -8.97
N ALA A 102 6.39 -5.40 -8.25
CA ALA A 102 5.81 -6.41 -7.38
C ALA A 102 5.01 -5.82 -6.21
N VAL A 103 5.50 -4.74 -5.58
CA VAL A 103 4.79 -4.07 -4.49
C VAL A 103 3.46 -3.52 -5.01
N VAL A 104 3.47 -2.76 -6.09
CA VAL A 104 2.24 -2.13 -6.61
C VAL A 104 1.24 -3.16 -7.12
N LYS A 105 1.70 -4.26 -7.74
CA LYS A 105 0.82 -5.39 -8.08
C LYS A 105 0.17 -6.02 -6.86
N ASN A 106 0.92 -6.21 -5.78
CA ASN A 106 0.36 -6.77 -4.56
C ASN A 106 -0.64 -5.81 -3.92
N ILE A 107 -0.36 -4.49 -3.90
CA ILE A 107 -1.31 -3.45 -3.49
C ILE A 107 -2.61 -3.58 -4.29
N ARG A 108 -2.54 -3.70 -5.62
CA ARG A 108 -3.72 -3.86 -6.48
C ARG A 108 -4.59 -5.05 -6.07
N LEU A 109 -3.96 -6.19 -5.77
CA LEU A 109 -4.66 -7.39 -5.32
C LEU A 109 -5.29 -7.17 -3.93
N THR A 110 -4.52 -6.63 -2.98
CA THR A 110 -4.99 -6.30 -1.63
C THR A 110 -6.19 -5.35 -1.67
N VAL A 111 -6.14 -4.26 -2.43
CA VAL A 111 -7.25 -3.30 -2.54
C VAL A 111 -8.46 -3.94 -3.23
N GLY A 112 -8.25 -4.78 -4.25
CA GLY A 112 -9.33 -5.51 -4.92
C GLY A 112 -10.08 -6.45 -3.99
N GLU A 113 -9.36 -7.19 -3.15
CA GLU A 113 -9.94 -8.04 -2.10
C GLU A 113 -10.63 -7.19 -1.03
N ALA A 114 -9.96 -6.12 -0.56
CA ALA A 114 -10.48 -5.20 0.46
C ALA A 114 -11.80 -4.56 0.04
N ASN A 115 -11.93 -4.10 -1.21
CA ASN A 115 -13.20 -3.56 -1.72
C ASN A 115 -14.34 -4.58 -1.69
N THR A 116 -14.03 -5.88 -1.81
CA THR A 116 -15.05 -6.94 -1.68
C THR A 116 -15.43 -7.14 -0.23
N LYS A 117 -14.44 -7.30 0.66
CA LYS A 117 -14.66 -7.43 2.10
C LYS A 117 -15.36 -6.22 2.70
N LEU A 118 -15.04 -5.00 2.26
CA LEU A 118 -15.68 -3.77 2.71
C LEU A 118 -17.18 -3.80 2.39
N ARG A 119 -17.55 -4.22 1.19
CA ARG A 119 -18.98 -4.35 0.82
C ARG A 119 -19.71 -5.39 1.66
N ASP A 120 -19.02 -6.47 2.03
CA ASP A 120 -19.59 -7.52 2.87
C ASP A 120 -19.73 -7.03 4.32
N PHE A 121 -18.69 -6.39 4.87
CA PHE A 121 -18.70 -5.74 6.19
C PHE A 121 -19.83 -4.71 6.34
N LEU A 122 -20.11 -3.91 5.31
CA LEU A 122 -21.20 -2.92 5.35
C LEU A 122 -22.60 -3.53 5.22
N LYS A 123 -22.73 -4.81 4.85
CA LYS A 123 -24.01 -5.48 4.62
C LYS A 123 -24.33 -6.54 5.67
N ASP A 124 -23.32 -7.11 6.31
CA ASP A 124 -23.42 -8.24 7.21
C ASP A 124 -22.86 -7.87 8.59
N GLU A 125 -23.73 -7.85 9.61
CA GLU A 125 -23.38 -7.53 11.00
C GLU A 125 -22.51 -8.60 11.69
N SER A 126 -22.18 -9.71 11.02
CA SER A 126 -21.32 -10.76 11.57
C SER A 126 -19.82 -10.40 11.59
N GLU A 127 -19.38 -9.48 10.73
CA GLU A 127 -18.00 -8.99 10.70
C GLU A 127 -17.84 -7.80 11.66
N SER A 128 -17.05 -7.97 12.72
CA SER A 128 -16.89 -6.94 13.76
C SER A 128 -15.92 -5.81 13.38
N SER A 129 -15.11 -6.00 12.35
CA SER A 129 -14.05 -5.05 11.96
C SER A 129 -13.66 -5.21 10.50
N PHE A 130 -13.11 -4.14 9.92
CA PHE A 130 -12.55 -4.13 8.57
C PHE A 130 -11.11 -3.64 8.61
N GLU A 131 -10.21 -4.35 7.92
CA GLU A 131 -8.81 -3.96 7.71
C GLU A 131 -8.31 -4.44 6.34
N LEU A 132 -7.23 -3.84 5.85
CA LEU A 132 -6.49 -4.36 4.70
C LEU A 132 -5.53 -5.44 5.18
N HIS A 133 -5.38 -6.49 4.37
CA HIS A 133 -4.45 -7.56 4.68
C HIS A 133 -3.37 -7.66 3.60
N TRP A 134 -2.12 -7.47 4.03
CA TRP A 134 -0.96 -7.71 3.17
C TRP A 134 -0.69 -9.21 3.07
N ASN A 135 -0.84 -9.77 1.87
CA ASN A 135 -0.52 -11.17 1.63
C ASN A 135 0.94 -11.33 1.21
N GLU A 136 1.80 -11.64 2.17
CA GLU A 136 3.25 -11.81 1.94
C GLU A 136 3.57 -12.96 0.97
N LEU A 137 2.76 -14.03 0.96
CA LEU A 137 2.95 -15.14 0.03
C LEU A 137 2.70 -14.69 -1.41
N ASN A 138 1.59 -13.98 -1.66
CA ASN A 138 1.28 -13.44 -2.99
C ASN A 138 2.36 -12.47 -3.47
N PHE A 139 2.88 -11.64 -2.56
CA PHE A 139 3.97 -10.71 -2.86
C PHE A 139 5.25 -11.44 -3.26
N MET A 140 5.70 -12.42 -2.47
CA MET A 140 6.89 -13.22 -2.79
C MET A 140 6.72 -13.98 -4.11
N GLN A 141 5.57 -14.62 -4.32
CA GLN A 141 5.27 -15.33 -5.57
C GLN A 141 5.24 -14.41 -6.79
N THR A 142 4.80 -13.16 -6.63
CA THR A 142 4.86 -12.15 -7.70
C THR A 142 6.31 -11.86 -8.08
N ILE A 143 7.20 -11.69 -7.11
CA ILE A 143 8.64 -11.50 -7.36
C ILE A 143 9.24 -12.72 -8.07
N GLU A 144 8.95 -13.92 -7.57
CA GLU A 144 9.46 -15.17 -8.16
C GLU A 144 8.98 -15.32 -9.61
N THR A 145 7.69 -15.11 -9.86
CA THR A 145 7.11 -15.17 -11.21
C THR A 145 7.77 -14.17 -12.15
N LEU A 146 8.00 -12.93 -11.71
CA LEU A 146 8.71 -11.93 -12.52
C LEU A 146 10.12 -12.39 -12.88
N LYS A 147 10.84 -13.01 -11.94
CA LYS A 147 12.20 -13.52 -12.17
C LYS A 147 12.21 -14.73 -13.11
N GLU A 148 11.33 -15.70 -12.89
CA GLU A 148 11.22 -16.91 -13.72
C GLU A 148 10.86 -16.57 -15.17
N LEU A 149 10.04 -15.54 -15.38
CA LEU A 149 9.67 -15.05 -16.71
C LEU A 149 10.72 -14.12 -17.33
N GLY A 150 11.83 -13.82 -16.64
CA GLY A 150 12.85 -12.88 -17.12
C GLY A 150 12.33 -11.44 -17.26
N ARG A 151 11.28 -11.08 -16.52
CA ARG A 151 10.62 -9.78 -16.54
C ARG A 151 10.97 -8.89 -15.35
N PHE A 152 11.67 -9.44 -14.35
CA PHE A 152 12.08 -8.69 -13.18
C PHE A 152 13.12 -7.63 -13.58
N ASP A 153 12.75 -6.35 -13.47
CA ASP A 153 13.69 -5.26 -13.73
C ASP A 153 14.74 -5.16 -12.60
N GLU A 154 15.96 -5.60 -12.92
CA GLU A 154 17.09 -5.60 -11.98
C GLU A 154 17.72 -4.21 -11.78
N THR A 155 17.32 -3.21 -12.58
CA THR A 155 17.84 -1.84 -12.52
C THR A 155 17.54 -1.21 -11.17
N TYR A 156 18.57 -0.65 -10.54
CA TYR A 156 18.41 0.10 -9.30
C TYR A 156 18.06 1.56 -9.58
N TYR A 157 16.92 1.99 -9.03
CA TYR A 157 16.46 3.37 -9.03
C TYR A 157 16.80 3.99 -7.69
N ARG A 158 17.61 5.05 -7.70
CA ARG A 158 18.15 5.64 -6.47
C ARG A 158 17.10 6.41 -5.68
N TYR A 159 17.25 6.40 -4.37
CA TYR A 159 16.60 7.37 -3.50
C TYR A 159 17.12 8.79 -3.83
N PRO A 160 16.25 9.80 -4.01
CA PRO A 160 16.66 11.17 -4.35
C PRO A 160 17.47 11.90 -3.27
#